data_AF-A0A8S9VX63-F1
#
_entry.id   AF-A0A8S9VX63-F1
#
_cell.length_a   1.000
_cell.length_b   1.000
_cell.length_c   1.000
_cell.angle_alpha   90.00
_cell.angle_beta   90.00
_cell.angle_gamma   90.00
#
_symmetry.space_group_name_H-M   'P 1'
#
loop_
_entity.id
_entity.type
_entity.pdbx_description
1 polymer ?
#
loop_
_entity_poly.entity_id
_entity_poly.type
_entity_poly.pdbx_seq_one_letter_code
_entity_poly.pdbx_strand_id
1 'polypeptide(L)'
;MSQKEVFHYTVGQLVEILKTLPQDLPVLTSGYENGFENFYPPGVIKVRHEPENMYYDGEFQVAEGGDEVTFDAVVIRRVVRDE
;
A
#
# COMPACT_ATOMS: atom_id res chain seq x y z
N MET A 1 18.76 17.35 -11.72
CA MET A 1 18.21 16.00 -11.57
C MET A 1 17.54 15.61 -12.87
N SER A 2 17.90 14.49 -13.47
CA SER A 2 17.18 14.01 -14.67
C SER A 2 15.78 13.57 -14.26
N GLN A 3 14.78 13.61 -15.15
CA GLN A 3 13.41 13.16 -14.82
C GLN A 3 13.34 11.74 -14.24
N LYS A 4 14.38 10.91 -14.44
CA LYS A 4 14.49 9.57 -13.84
C LYS A 4 14.70 9.56 -12.32
N GLU A 5 15.10 10.66 -11.69
CA GLU A 5 15.36 10.71 -10.23
C GLU A 5 14.13 11.11 -9.41
N VAL A 6 13.03 11.54 -10.04
CA VAL A 6 11.82 12.02 -9.34
C VAL A 6 10.80 10.90 -9.09
N PHE A 7 10.77 9.88 -9.93
CA PHE A 7 9.77 8.80 -9.87
C PHE A 7 10.41 7.47 -9.50
N HIS A 8 9.85 6.77 -8.50
CA HIS A 8 10.37 5.48 -8.07
C HIS A 8 10.10 4.37 -9.10
N TYR A 9 8.94 4.42 -9.77
CA TYR A 9 8.50 3.37 -10.69
C TYR A 9 7.83 3.95 -11.94
N THR A 10 8.08 3.30 -13.07
CA THR A 10 7.23 3.37 -14.26
C THR A 10 6.13 2.30 -14.19
N VAL A 11 5.10 2.43 -15.03
CA VAL A 11 4.05 1.40 -15.18
C VAL A 11 4.63 0.03 -15.48
N GLY A 12 5.62 -0.05 -16.39
CA GLY A 12 6.25 -1.32 -16.74
C GLY A 12 6.95 -1.98 -15.55
N GLN A 13 7.69 -1.20 -14.76
CA GLN A 13 8.34 -1.72 -13.55
C GLN A 13 7.32 -2.15 -12.50
N LEU A 14 6.25 -1.39 -12.30
CA LEU A 14 5.17 -1.77 -11.39
C LEU A 14 4.54 -3.10 -11.81
N VAL A 15 4.22 -3.28 -13.09
CA VAL A 15 3.66 -4.53 -13.62
C VAL A 15 4.59 -5.71 -13.36
N GLU A 16 5.89 -5.55 -13.62
CA GLU A 16 6.86 -6.63 -13.35
C GLU A 16 6.94 -6.97 -11.86
N ILE A 17 6.89 -5.97 -10.96
CA ILE A 17 6.83 -6.23 -9.51
C ILE A 17 5.54 -6.98 -9.15
N LEU A 18 4.39 -6.50 -9.62
CA LEU A 18 3.10 -7.11 -9.29
C LEU A 18 3.00 -8.56 -9.77
N LYS A 19 3.59 -8.91 -10.91
CA LYS A 19 3.67 -10.31 -11.39
C LYS A 19 4.42 -11.26 -10.46
N THR A 20 5.29 -10.74 -9.59
CA THR A 20 6.05 -11.55 -8.61
C THR A 20 5.27 -11.83 -7.32
N LEU A 21 4.16 -11.12 -7.09
CA LEU A 21 3.31 -11.28 -5.91
C LEU A 21 2.18 -12.30 -6.18
N PRO A 22 1.51 -12.84 -5.14
CA PRO A 22 0.33 -13.67 -5.34
C PRO A 22 -0.79 -12.90 -6.09
N GLN A 23 -1.29 -13.48 -7.18
CA GLN A 23 -2.17 -12.79 -8.15
C GLN A 23 -3.65 -12.76 -7.74
N ASP A 24 -4.02 -13.50 -6.70
CA ASP A 24 -5.37 -13.62 -6.16
C ASP A 24 -5.61 -12.72 -4.94
N LEU A 25 -4.57 -12.05 -4.45
CA LEU A 25 -4.69 -11.15 -3.30
C LEU A 25 -5.27 -9.78 -3.70
N PRO A 26 -6.07 -9.16 -2.81
CA PRO A 26 -6.52 -7.79 -3.01
C PRO A 26 -5.35 -6.81 -2.99
N VAL A 27 -5.49 -5.71 -3.73
CA VAL A 27 -4.53 -4.60 -3.74
C VAL A 27 -5.13 -3.41 -2.99
N LEU A 28 -4.42 -2.94 -1.97
CA LEU A 28 -4.81 -1.80 -1.15
C LEU A 28 -3.75 -0.70 -1.26
N THR A 29 -4.18 0.55 -1.03
CA THR A 29 -3.29 1.71 -0.99
C THR A 29 -3.40 2.39 0.36
N SER A 30 -2.41 3.24 0.69
CA SER A 30 -2.48 4.08 1.88
C SER A 30 -3.67 5.05 1.76
N GLY A 31 -4.45 5.19 2.82
CA GLY A 31 -5.35 6.35 2.96
C GLY A 31 -4.53 7.60 3.27
N TYR A 32 -4.83 8.74 2.63
CA TYR A 32 -4.56 10.08 3.16
C TYR A 32 -5.16 11.20 2.28
N GLU A 33 -5.44 12.36 2.91
CA GLU A 33 -6.05 13.52 2.27
C GLU A 33 -5.14 14.20 1.23
N ASN A 34 -5.67 14.35 0.00
CA ASN A 34 -5.17 15.18 -1.11
C ASN A 34 -3.70 14.98 -1.55
N GLY A 35 -3.34 15.54 -2.72
CA GLY A 35 -1.99 15.42 -3.28
C GLY A 35 -1.62 14.03 -3.85
N PHE A 36 -0.36 13.87 -4.27
CA PHE A 36 0.19 12.64 -4.83
C PHE A 36 1.65 12.48 -4.39
N GLU A 37 2.04 11.25 -4.01
CA GLU A 37 3.40 10.90 -3.59
C GLU A 37 3.90 9.66 -4.33
N ASN A 38 5.22 9.46 -4.33
CA ASN A 38 5.81 8.15 -4.69
C ASN A 38 5.39 7.07 -3.67
N PHE A 39 5.64 5.80 -4.00
CA PHE A 39 5.39 4.68 -3.11
C PHE A 39 6.63 3.81 -2.90
N TYR A 40 6.69 3.10 -1.77
CA TYR A 40 7.67 2.05 -1.49
C TYR A 40 7.36 0.80 -2.35
N PRO A 41 8.33 -0.11 -2.57
CA PRO A 41 8.05 -1.38 -3.25
C PRO A 41 6.78 -2.06 -2.69
N PRO A 42 5.78 -2.42 -3.54
CA PRO A 42 4.60 -3.13 -3.10
C PRO A 42 4.97 -4.43 -2.37
N GLY A 43 4.25 -4.73 -1.29
CA GLY A 43 4.51 -5.92 -0.48
C GLY A 43 3.24 -6.52 0.07
N VAL A 44 3.30 -7.81 0.43
CA VAL A 44 2.20 -8.49 1.10
C VAL A 44 2.26 -8.18 2.59
N ILE A 45 1.15 -7.69 3.14
CA ILE A 45 0.98 -7.55 4.59
C ILE A 45 -0.34 -8.18 5.03
N LYS A 46 -0.43 -8.50 6.32
CA LYS A 46 -1.67 -8.96 6.95
C LYS A 46 -2.46 -7.75 7.45
N VAL A 47 -3.74 -7.69 7.10
CA VAL A 47 -4.64 -6.58 7.42
C VAL A 47 -5.93 -7.07 8.08
N ARG A 48 -6.61 -6.16 8.78
CA ARG A 48 -7.96 -6.30 9.31
C ARG A 48 -8.89 -5.29 8.64
N HIS A 49 -10.18 -5.62 8.59
CA HIS A 49 -11.22 -4.75 8.04
C HIS A 49 -11.96 -4.04 9.18
N GLU A 50 -11.94 -2.71 9.15
CA GLU A 50 -12.61 -1.81 10.09
C GLU A 50 -13.47 -0.78 9.34
N PRO A 51 -14.71 -1.13 9.00
CA PRO A 51 -15.60 -0.23 8.25
C PRO A 51 -16.02 1.01 9.05
N GLU A 52 -15.90 0.97 10.38
CA GLU A 52 -16.26 2.06 11.28
C GLU A 52 -15.05 2.87 11.76
N ASN A 53 -13.87 2.67 11.14
CA ASN A 53 -12.65 3.35 11.59
C ASN A 53 -12.80 4.88 11.51
N MET A 54 -12.33 5.58 12.55
CA MET A 54 -12.46 7.04 12.62
C MET A 54 -11.70 7.69 11.46
N TYR A 55 -12.31 8.75 10.94
CA TYR A 55 -11.94 9.36 9.65
C TYR A 55 -10.43 9.61 9.54
N TYR A 56 -9.87 9.19 8.39
CA TYR A 56 -8.49 9.37 7.87
C TYR A 56 -7.57 8.15 7.84
N ASP A 57 -7.79 7.13 8.67
CA ASP A 57 -6.91 5.94 8.71
C ASP A 57 -7.26 4.90 7.64
N GLY A 58 -8.48 4.99 7.08
CA GLY A 58 -8.98 4.07 6.05
C GLY A 58 -9.66 2.82 6.63
N GLU A 59 -10.41 2.13 5.76
CA GLU A 59 -11.21 0.93 6.06
C GLU A 59 -10.36 -0.29 6.43
N PHE A 60 -9.08 -0.33 6.06
CA PHE A 60 -8.20 -1.48 6.28
C PHE A 60 -6.97 -1.07 7.09
N GLN A 61 -6.74 -1.73 8.21
CA GLN A 61 -5.60 -1.47 9.10
C GLN A 61 -4.64 -2.66 9.13
N VAL A 62 -3.39 -2.39 9.51
CA VAL A 62 -2.41 -3.45 9.78
C VAL A 62 -2.95 -4.34 10.91
N ALA A 63 -2.87 -5.65 10.73
CA ALA A 63 -3.27 -6.58 11.79
C ALA A 63 -2.25 -6.60 12.93
N GLU A 64 -2.75 -6.58 14.16
CA GLU A 64 -2.01 -6.69 15.40
C GLU A 64 -2.23 -8.07 16.06
N GLY A 65 -1.40 -8.37 17.07
CA GLY A 65 -1.49 -9.61 17.82
C GLY A 65 -2.77 -9.65 18.66
N GLY A 66 -3.80 -10.31 18.16
CA GLY A 66 -5.12 -10.41 18.82
C GLY A 66 -6.30 -10.29 17.88
N ASP A 67 -6.08 -9.88 16.63
CA ASP A 67 -7.16 -9.74 15.65
C ASP A 67 -7.72 -11.10 15.20
N GLU A 68 -9.04 -11.25 15.34
CA GLU A 68 -9.73 -12.50 15.04
C GLU A 68 -9.98 -12.71 13.53
N VAL A 69 -10.14 -11.62 12.77
CA VAL A 69 -10.45 -11.66 11.34
C VAL A 69 -9.43 -10.85 10.57
N THR A 70 -8.52 -11.56 9.89
CA THR A 70 -7.45 -10.95 9.09
C THR A 70 -7.33 -11.63 7.73
N PHE A 71 -6.75 -10.92 6.77
CA PHE A 71 -6.42 -11.46 5.44
C PHE A 71 -5.13 -10.83 4.93
N ASP A 72 -4.51 -11.46 3.94
CA ASP A 72 -3.30 -10.94 3.32
C ASP A 72 -3.67 -10.05 2.12
N ALA A 73 -2.95 -8.95 1.95
CA ALA A 73 -3.17 -8.00 0.86
C ALA A 73 -1.85 -7.46 0.33
N VAL A 74 -1.80 -7.17 -0.97
CA VAL A 74 -0.71 -6.39 -1.56
C VAL A 74 -0.95 -4.92 -1.24
N VAL A 75 -0.02 -4.28 -0.54
CA VAL A 75 -0.15 -2.88 -0.14
C VAL A 75 0.82 -1.99 -0.91
N ILE A 76 0.28 -0.93 -1.49
CA ILE A 76 1.00 0.19 -2.09
C ILE A 76 1.10 1.29 -1.03
N ARG A 77 2.25 1.34 -0.35
CA ARG A 77 2.49 2.33 0.71
C ARG A 77 3.12 3.59 0.15
N ARG A 78 2.52 4.76 0.39
CA ARG A 78 3.12 6.06 0.03
C ARG A 78 4.45 6.28 0.77
N VAL A 79 5.37 6.99 0.16
CA VAL A 79 6.57 7.51 0.81
C VAL A 79 6.17 8.73 1.63
N VAL A 80 6.63 8.79 2.87
CA VAL A 80 6.43 9.96 3.75
C VAL A 80 7.61 10.89 3.55
N ARG A 81 7.33 12.17 3.27
CA ARG A 81 8.34 13.17 2.84
C ARG A 81 9.41 13.50 3.89
N ASP A 82 9.17 13.15 5.14
CA ASP A 82 10.05 13.41 6.29
C ASP A 82 10.73 12.14 6.86
N GLU A 83 10.69 11.01 6.14
CA GLU A 83 11.46 9.79 6.46
C GLU A 83 12.77 9.67 5.68
#